data_AF-A0A235FHW5-F1
#
_entry.id   AF-A0A235FHW5-F1
#
_cell.length_a   1.000
_cell.length_b   1.000
_cell.length_c   1.000
_cell.angle_alpha   90.00
_cell.angle_beta   90.00
_cell.angle_gamma   90.00
#
_symmetry.space_group_name_H-M   'P 1'
#
loop_
_entity.id
_entity.type
_entity.pdbx_description
1 polymer ?
#
loop_
_entity_poly.entity_id
_entity_poly.type
_entity_poly.pdbx_seq_one_letter_code
_entity_poly.pdbx_strand_id
1 'polypeptide(L)'
;MRGVVMAQRKTIHYLSKRQFAERIGAADPTLSGYKLPAPDVTVGPVDDDGSLRRGTIAGWTEKTIDEWKANRPGRGVRTDLAK
;
A
#
# COMPACT_ATOMS: atom_id res chain seq x y z
N MET A 1 -33.35 -32.51 -4.18
CA MET A 1 -31.97 -32.34 -3.65
C MET A 1 -31.33 -31.17 -4.37
N ARG A 2 -31.14 -30.02 -3.70
CA ARG A 2 -30.39 -28.87 -4.26
C ARG A 2 -28.95 -28.97 -3.75
N GLY A 3 -28.00 -29.17 -4.64
CA GLY A 3 -26.58 -29.20 -4.32
C GLY A 3 -26.10 -27.83 -3.85
N VAL A 4 -25.39 -27.80 -2.72
CA VAL A 4 -24.71 -26.61 -2.23
C VAL A 4 -23.50 -26.38 -3.12
N VAL A 5 -23.51 -25.31 -3.91
CA VAL A 5 -22.32 -24.85 -4.63
C VAL A 5 -21.40 -24.22 -3.60
N MET A 6 -20.31 -24.90 -3.25
CA MET A 6 -19.26 -24.34 -2.41
C MET A 6 -18.53 -23.25 -3.23
N ALA A 7 -18.85 -21.99 -2.98
CA ALA A 7 -18.10 -20.88 -3.54
C ALA A 7 -16.66 -20.95 -3.00
N GLN A 8 -15.69 -21.23 -3.87
CA GLN A 8 -14.28 -21.20 -3.50
C GLN A 8 -13.93 -19.77 -3.06
N ARG A 9 -13.60 -19.59 -1.78
CA ARG A 9 -13.10 -18.32 -1.27
C ARG A 9 -11.72 -18.06 -1.86
N LYS A 10 -11.60 -17.07 -2.74
CA LYS A 10 -10.31 -16.59 -3.24
C LYS A 10 -9.68 -15.69 -2.17
N THR A 11 -8.53 -16.09 -1.65
CA THR A 11 -7.74 -15.26 -0.73
C THR A 11 -7.20 -14.04 -1.47
N ILE A 12 -7.32 -12.86 -0.86
CA ILE A 12 -6.72 -11.63 -1.36
C ILE A 12 -5.36 -11.46 -0.69
N HIS A 13 -4.33 -11.20 -1.49
CA HIS A 13 -2.97 -10.96 -1.01
C HIS A 13 -2.69 -9.47 -0.97
N TYR A 14 -2.25 -8.98 0.18
CA TYR A 14 -1.82 -7.61 0.40
C TYR A 14 -0.34 -7.58 0.76
N LEU A 15 0.36 -6.55 0.29
CA LEU A 15 1.76 -6.30 0.54
C LEU A 15 1.91 -5.38 1.75
N SER A 16 2.77 -5.77 2.67
CA SER A 16 3.17 -4.95 3.81
C SER A 16 3.97 -3.72 3.37
N LYS A 17 4.13 -2.75 4.27
CA LYS A 17 4.95 -1.55 4.04
C LYS A 17 6.39 -1.87 3.59
N ARG A 18 6.98 -2.95 4.12
CA ARG A 18 8.33 -3.40 3.72
C ARG A 18 8.34 -3.92 2.28
N GLN A 19 7.36 -4.75 1.91
CA GLN A 19 7.23 -5.26 0.55
C GLN A 19 6.86 -4.16 -0.45
N PHE A 20 6.15 -3.13 -0.01
CA PHE A 20 5.95 -1.91 -0.80
C PHE A 20 7.31 -1.28 -1.15
N ALA A 21 8.17 -1.08 -0.16
CA ALA A 21 9.50 -0.49 -0.36
C ALA A 21 10.34 -1.30 -1.35
N GLU A 22 10.35 -2.62 -1.19
CA GLU A 22 11.03 -3.56 -2.09
C GLU A 22 10.50 -3.45 -3.53
N ARG A 23 9.17 -3.44 -3.73
CA ARG A 23 8.55 -3.34 -5.05
C ARG A 23 8.89 -2.04 -5.78
N ILE A 24 9.02 -0.93 -5.05
CA ILE A 24 9.36 0.37 -5.65
C ILE A 24 10.87 0.60 -5.79
N GLY A 25 11.71 -0.34 -5.30
CA GLY A 25 13.17 -0.21 -5.30
C GLY A 25 13.71 0.84 -4.32
N ALA A 26 13.02 1.08 -3.20
CA ALA A 26 13.48 2.02 -2.18
C ALA A 26 14.56 1.38 -1.29
N ALA A 27 15.63 2.13 -1.00
CA ALA A 27 16.71 1.68 -0.13
C ALA A 27 16.32 1.66 1.36
N ASP A 28 15.43 2.55 1.78
CA ASP A 28 14.92 2.59 3.15
C ASP A 28 13.60 1.80 3.25
N PRO A 29 13.57 0.68 4.00
CA PRO A 29 12.37 -0.14 4.16
C PRO A 29 11.28 0.53 5.02
N THR A 30 11.61 1.60 5.75
CA THR A 30 10.67 2.28 6.65
C THR A 30 9.71 3.21 5.92
N LEU A 31 10.05 3.65 4.69
CA LEU A 31 9.33 4.62 3.87
C LEU A 31 8.87 5.86 4.67
N SER A 32 9.60 6.24 5.71
CA SER A 32 9.18 7.27 6.69
C SER A 32 9.02 8.66 6.07
N GLY A 33 9.78 8.99 5.03
CA GLY A 33 9.69 10.24 4.28
C GLY A 33 8.74 10.23 3.07
N TYR A 34 8.08 9.11 2.76
CA TYR A 34 7.22 8.99 1.59
C TYR A 34 5.78 9.39 1.89
N LYS A 35 5.17 10.17 0.98
CA LYS A 35 3.72 10.36 0.94
C LYS A 35 3.07 9.14 0.26
N LEU A 36 2.84 8.10 1.04
CA LEU A 36 2.24 6.85 0.58
C LEU A 36 0.73 7.03 0.29
N PRO A 37 0.16 6.22 -0.62
CA PRO A 37 -1.28 6.21 -0.83
C PRO A 37 -1.99 5.61 0.39
N ALA A 38 -3.30 5.87 0.51
CA ALA A 38 -4.12 5.20 1.51
C ALA A 38 -4.00 3.66 1.37
N PRO A 39 -3.97 2.92 2.48
CA PRO A 39 -3.90 1.46 2.41
C PRO A 39 -5.20 0.85 1.93
N ASP A 40 -5.10 -0.23 1.16
CA ASP A 40 -6.25 -1.03 0.71
C ASP A 40 -6.81 -1.89 1.84
N VAL A 41 -5.97 -2.19 2.84
CA VAL A 41 -6.36 -2.91 4.05
C VAL A 41 -5.63 -2.37 5.27
N THR A 42 -6.36 -2.32 6.38
CA THR A 42 -5.84 -1.97 7.69
C THR A 42 -6.16 -3.13 8.64
N VAL A 43 -5.15 -3.69 9.29
CA VAL A 43 -5.28 -4.82 10.21
C VAL A 43 -4.83 -4.38 11.60
N GLY A 44 -5.76 -4.31 12.55
CA GLY A 44 -5.49 -3.88 13.92
C GLY A 44 -6.53 -2.89 14.44
N PRO A 45 -6.30 -2.31 15.63
CA PRO A 45 -7.20 -1.35 16.22
C PRO A 45 -7.30 -0.06 15.40
N VAL A 46 -8.54 0.36 15.16
CA VAL A 46 -8.90 1.64 14.55
C VAL A 46 -9.77 2.36 15.57
N ASP A 47 -9.40 3.59 15.92
CA ASP A 47 -10.15 4.39 16.88
C ASP A 47 -11.45 4.93 16.21
N ASP A 48 -12.41 5.41 17.02
CA ASP A 48 -13.73 5.84 16.52
C ASP A 48 -13.68 7.03 15.55
N ASP A 49 -12.61 7.84 15.63
CA ASP A 49 -12.34 8.95 14.72
C ASP A 49 -11.65 8.52 13.41
N GLY A 50 -11.40 7.22 13.24
CA GLY A 50 -10.70 6.64 12.10
C GLY A 50 -9.17 6.71 12.20
N SER A 51 -8.62 7.18 13.32
CA SER A 51 -7.17 7.19 13.54
C SER A 51 -6.63 5.78 13.78
N LEU A 52 -5.39 5.55 13.32
CA LEU A 52 -4.73 4.25 13.38
C LEU A 52 -3.86 4.16 14.62
N ARG A 53 -4.16 3.21 15.50
CA ARG A 53 -3.40 3.01 16.73
C ARG A 53 -2.07 2.29 16.48
N ARG A 54 -1.12 2.45 17.40
CA ARG A 54 0.14 1.70 17.37
C ARG A 54 -0.15 0.19 17.37
N GLY A 55 0.51 -0.53 16.47
CA GLY A 55 0.30 -1.97 16.27
C GLY A 55 -0.60 -2.29 15.07
N THR A 56 -1.21 -1.28 14.45
CA THR A 56 -1.99 -1.43 13.22
C THR A 56 -1.07 -1.59 12.01
N ILE A 57 -1.37 -2.60 11.20
CA ILE A 57 -0.62 -2.96 9.99
C ILE A 57 -1.41 -2.47 8.78
N ALA A 58 -0.75 -1.70 7.93
CA ALA A 58 -1.26 -1.26 6.64
C ALA A 58 -0.81 -2.23 5.53
N GLY A 59 -1.71 -2.52 4.59
CA GLY A 59 -1.45 -3.35 3.43
C GLY A 59 -1.99 -2.74 2.13
N TRP A 60 -1.29 -3.02 1.04
CA TRP A 60 -1.63 -2.53 -0.30
C TRP A 60 -1.69 -3.66 -1.31
N THR A 61 -2.53 -3.54 -2.31
CA THR A 61 -2.51 -4.40 -3.49
C THR A 61 -1.36 -4.02 -4.40
N GLU A 62 -0.89 -4.95 -5.22
CA GLU A 62 0.13 -4.68 -6.24
C GLU A 62 -0.29 -3.52 -7.17
N LYS A 63 -1.56 -3.52 -7.57
CA LYS A 63 -2.15 -2.49 -8.42
C LYS A 63 -2.00 -1.10 -7.79
N THR A 64 -2.40 -0.93 -6.53
CA THR A 64 -2.31 0.35 -5.83
C THR A 64 -0.87 0.85 -5.76
N ILE A 65 0.09 -0.05 -5.52
CA ILE A 65 1.52 0.31 -5.48
C ILE A 65 2.01 0.74 -6.85
N ASP A 66 1.65 0.01 -7.92
CA ASP A 66 2.09 0.31 -9.28
C ASP A 66 1.50 1.62 -9.80
N GLU A 67 0.21 1.87 -9.55
CA GLU A 67 -0.48 3.12 -9.90
C GLU A 67 0.13 4.29 -9.13
N TRP A 68 0.38 4.14 -7.83
CA TRP A 68 1.06 5.18 -7.07
C TRP A 68 2.49 5.40 -7.58
N LYS A 69 3.28 4.35 -7.84
CA LYS A 69 4.66 4.46 -8.32
C LYS A 69 4.73 5.20 -9.66
N ALA A 70 3.75 4.99 -10.54
CA ALA A 70 3.65 5.70 -11.82
C ALA A 70 3.38 7.21 -11.65
N ASN A 71 2.61 7.57 -10.63
CA ASN A 71 2.17 8.95 -10.36
C ASN A 71 2.89 9.62 -9.17
N ARG A 72 3.90 8.95 -8.58
CA ARG A 72 4.40 9.35 -7.26
C ARG A 72 5.01 10.76 -7.29
N PRO A 73 4.70 11.61 -6.31
CA PRO A 73 5.38 12.89 -6.15
C PRO A 73 6.86 12.62 -5.82
N GLY A 74 7.77 13.18 -6.61
CA GLY A 74 9.21 13.10 -6.31
C GLY A 74 10.05 12.17 -7.19
N ARG A 75 9.73 12.00 -8.48
CA ARG A 75 10.82 12.00 -9.46
C ARG A 75 11.18 13.47 -9.61
N GLY A 76 12.29 13.92 -9.04
CA GLY A 76 12.71 15.32 -9.17
C GLY A 76 12.75 15.69 -10.64
N VAL A 77 11.69 16.31 -11.14
CA VAL A 77 11.80 17.17 -12.31
C VAL A 77 12.56 18.35 -11.75
N ARG A 78 13.89 18.27 -11.77
CA ARG A 78 14.74 19.44 -11.69
C ARG A 78 14.42 20.26 -12.93
N THR A 79 13.33 21.02 -12.88
CA THR A 79 12.99 22.03 -13.90
C THR A 79 14.04 23.14 -13.95
N ASP A 80 15.03 23.14 -13.04
CA ASP A 80 16.17 24.06 -13.00
C ASP A 80 17.34 23.71 -13.94
N LEU A 81 17.39 22.52 -14.56
CA LEU A 81 18.53 22.13 -15.42
C LEU A 81 18.42 22.56 -16.88
N ALA A 82 17.42 23.39 -17.22
CA ALA A 82 17.26 23.97 -18.55
C ALA A 82 17.51 25.48 -18.49
N LYS A 83 18.78 25.89 -18.34
CA LYS A 83 19.25 27.21 -18.78
C LYS A 83 20.74 27.19 -19.08
#